data_AF-A0A4C2EN96-F1
#
_entry.id   AF-A0A4C2EN96-F1
#
_cell.length_a   1.000
_cell.length_b   1.000
_cell.length_c   1.000
_cell.angle_alpha   90.00
_cell.angle_beta   90.00
_cell.angle_gamma   90.00
#
_symmetry.space_group_name_H-M   'P 1'
#
loop_
_entity.id
_entity.type
_entity.pdbx_description
1 polymer ?
#
loop_
_entity_poly.entity_id
_entity_poly.type
_entity_poly.pdbx_seq_one_letter_code
_entity_poly.pdbx_strand_id
1 'polypeptide(L)'
;MGDHDCPSCDRTFDSRRGLGVHHSSVHGTSLPNRECDHCTDRFYSEYEKRYCSDECRDTAVSFSGADNPNYSDAKVETTCDNCGATFTYYSSEKEGCYCSDCVETAEWRHTRQISGADNPNWNGGKLSFDCSVCERSVERYPSDVTGEVVLCSRDCHAEWLSEAFTGDGHPNWRGGGVGEYGPGWRAVRERALERDDHACVLCGTADDELGRNPDVHHIVPVRLFAAMPALAVRDAHTLDNVVSLCPGCHRRAEFGRVSRAELRWRAGIRRLDTPAARGASA
;
A
#
# COMPACT_ATOMS: atom_id res chain seq x y z
N MET A 1 -25.51 -11.95 -66.29
CA MET A 1 -25.97 -11.86 -64.90
C MET A 1 -26.65 -13.17 -64.61
N GLY A 2 -26.14 -13.93 -63.65
CA GLY A 2 -26.71 -15.23 -63.30
C GLY A 2 -27.80 -15.02 -62.27
N ASP A 3 -28.97 -15.58 -62.51
CA ASP A 3 -30.04 -15.61 -61.53
C ASP A 3 -29.57 -16.41 -60.30
N HIS A 4 -29.75 -15.84 -59.10
CA HIS A 4 -29.33 -16.46 -57.85
C HIS A 4 -30.54 -16.96 -57.07
N ASP A 5 -30.86 -18.23 -57.26
CA ASP A 5 -31.98 -18.90 -56.58
C ASP A 5 -31.65 -19.21 -55.12
N CYS A 6 -32.64 -19.02 -54.25
CA CYS A 6 -32.53 -19.40 -52.86
C CYS A 6 -32.67 -20.93 -52.71
N PRO A 7 -31.75 -21.60 -52.00
CA PRO A 7 -31.82 -23.05 -51.80
C PRO A 7 -32.95 -23.49 -50.85
N SER A 8 -33.53 -22.54 -50.10
CA SER A 8 -34.51 -22.79 -49.04
C SER A 8 -35.92 -22.30 -49.39
N CYS A 9 -36.10 -21.57 -50.48
CA CYS A 9 -37.40 -21.13 -51.00
C CYS A 9 -37.33 -20.76 -52.48
N ASP A 10 -38.48 -20.68 -53.16
CA ASP A 10 -38.54 -20.41 -54.61
C ASP A 10 -38.33 -18.93 -54.98
N ARG A 11 -37.45 -18.22 -54.27
CA ARG A 11 -37.12 -16.81 -54.55
C ARG A 11 -35.80 -16.68 -55.28
N THR A 12 -35.81 -15.86 -56.33
CA THR A 12 -34.64 -15.55 -57.16
C THR A 12 -34.17 -14.11 -56.94
N PHE A 13 -32.86 -13.88 -56.99
CA PHE A 13 -32.25 -12.58 -56.73
C PHE A 13 -31.25 -12.18 -57.82
N ASP A 14 -31.17 -10.88 -58.11
CA ASP A 14 -30.28 -10.32 -59.14
C ASP A 14 -28.79 -10.30 -58.73
N SER A 15 -28.45 -10.62 -57.47
CA SER A 15 -27.07 -10.66 -56.98
C SER A 15 -26.86 -11.64 -55.83
N ARG A 16 -25.66 -12.23 -55.73
CA ARG A 16 -25.24 -13.06 -54.59
C ARG A 16 -25.39 -12.35 -53.25
N ARG A 17 -25.12 -11.04 -53.21
CA ARG A 17 -25.29 -10.23 -52.00
C ARG A 17 -26.76 -10.15 -51.58
N GLY A 18 -27.67 -9.95 -52.54
CA GLY A 18 -29.12 -9.95 -52.29
C GLY A 18 -29.62 -11.29 -51.74
N LEU A 19 -29.18 -12.39 -52.36
CA LEU A 19 -29.47 -13.75 -51.87
C LEU A 19 -28.96 -13.96 -50.43
N GLY A 20 -27.73 -13.52 -50.13
CA GLY A 20 -27.15 -13.63 -48.79
C GLY A 20 -27.94 -12.90 -47.71
N VAL A 21 -28.36 -11.66 -47.99
CA VAL A 21 -29.19 -10.86 -47.06
C VAL A 21 -30.55 -11.51 -46.83
N HIS A 22 -31.19 -12.00 -47.90
CA HIS A 22 -32.46 -12.72 -47.80
C HIS A 22 -32.33 -13.99 -46.96
N HIS A 23 -31.30 -14.81 -47.20
CA HIS A 23 -31.15 -16.08 -46.50
C HIS A 23 -30.89 -15.89 -45.00
N SER A 24 -30.06 -14.90 -44.64
CA SER A 24 -29.84 -14.53 -43.24
C SER A 24 -31.12 -14.00 -42.58
N SER A 25 -31.87 -13.14 -43.27
CA SER A 25 -33.05 -12.47 -42.68
C SER A 25 -34.30 -13.36 -42.61
N VAL A 26 -34.49 -14.29 -43.56
CA VAL A 26 -35.70 -15.12 -43.68
C VAL A 26 -35.48 -16.54 -43.17
N HIS A 27 -34.29 -17.10 -43.37
CA HIS A 27 -33.96 -18.48 -42.99
C HIS A 27 -32.99 -18.57 -41.80
N GLY A 28 -32.61 -17.43 -41.20
CA GLY A 28 -31.79 -17.38 -39.99
C GLY A 28 -30.38 -17.97 -40.13
N THR A 29 -29.91 -18.22 -41.35
CA THR A 29 -28.65 -18.90 -41.64
C THR A 29 -27.87 -18.15 -42.70
N SER A 30 -26.55 -18.06 -42.55
CA SER A 30 -25.67 -17.41 -43.52
C SER A 30 -25.18 -18.40 -44.56
N LEU A 31 -25.30 -18.03 -45.84
CA LEU A 31 -24.78 -18.86 -46.93
C LEU A 31 -23.25 -18.82 -46.98
N PRO A 32 -22.58 -19.92 -47.34
CA PRO A 32 -21.13 -19.95 -47.46
C PRO A 32 -20.60 -18.90 -48.43
N ASN A 33 -19.63 -18.10 -47.97
CA ASN A 33 -18.98 -17.07 -48.76
C ASN A 33 -17.53 -17.39 -49.14
N ARG A 34 -16.97 -18.48 -48.60
CA ARG A 34 -15.57 -18.90 -48.78
C ARG A 34 -15.46 -20.42 -48.88
N GLU A 35 -14.33 -20.90 -49.38
CA GLU A 35 -13.95 -22.32 -49.45
C GLU A 35 -12.71 -22.53 -48.56
N CYS A 36 -12.64 -23.66 -47.85
CA CYS A 36 -11.53 -23.98 -46.96
C CYS A 36 -10.32 -24.50 -47.75
N ASP A 37 -9.15 -23.88 -47.59
CA ASP A 37 -7.92 -24.28 -48.29
C ASP A 37 -7.41 -25.69 -47.89
N HIS A 38 -7.95 -26.28 -46.81
CA HIS A 38 -7.57 -27.62 -46.34
C HIS A 38 -8.58 -28.70 -46.76
N CYS A 39 -9.84 -28.58 -46.32
CA CYS A 39 -10.87 -29.60 -46.56
C CYS A 39 -11.75 -29.31 -47.78
N THR A 40 -11.58 -28.17 -48.46
CA THR A 40 -12.39 -27.70 -49.60
C THR A 40 -13.88 -27.47 -49.30
N ASP A 41 -14.32 -27.63 -48.05
CA ASP A 41 -15.70 -27.33 -47.66
C ASP A 41 -15.99 -25.82 -47.73
N ARG A 42 -17.20 -25.48 -48.16
CA ARG A 42 -17.67 -24.10 -48.21
C ARG A 42 -18.20 -23.69 -46.84
N PHE A 43 -17.71 -22.57 -46.31
CA PHE A 43 -18.11 -22.04 -45.01
C PHE A 43 -18.41 -20.53 -45.07
N TYR A 44 -19.03 -20.02 -44.01
CA TYR A 44 -19.29 -18.59 -43.84
C TYR A 44 -18.32 -17.98 -42.83
N SER A 45 -17.71 -16.85 -43.17
CA SER A 45 -16.97 -16.01 -42.21
C SER A 45 -17.12 -14.53 -42.55
N GLU A 46 -17.28 -13.70 -41.53
CA GLU A 46 -17.30 -12.24 -41.67
C GLU A 46 -15.91 -11.66 -41.94
N TYR A 47 -14.86 -12.40 -41.60
CA TYR A 47 -13.46 -11.98 -41.73
C TYR A 47 -12.75 -12.71 -42.88
N GLU A 48 -11.57 -12.21 -43.26
CA GLU A 48 -10.72 -12.87 -44.23
C GLU A 48 -10.06 -14.14 -43.68
N LYS A 49 -10.83 -15.24 -43.60
CA LYS A 49 -10.35 -16.55 -43.13
C LYS A 49 -10.11 -17.50 -44.30
N ARG A 50 -9.00 -18.25 -44.26
CA ARG A 50 -8.62 -19.29 -45.24
C ARG A 50 -9.11 -20.70 -44.89
N TYR A 51 -9.32 -20.97 -43.60
CA TYR A 51 -9.68 -22.31 -43.11
C TYR A 51 -11.01 -22.27 -42.34
N CYS A 52 -11.84 -23.30 -42.47
CA CYS A 52 -13.15 -23.35 -41.82
C CYS A 52 -13.03 -23.48 -40.29
N SER A 53 -12.04 -24.24 -39.80
CA SER A 53 -11.79 -24.50 -38.38
C SER A 53 -10.32 -24.31 -38.02
N ASP A 54 -10.04 -24.21 -36.72
CA ASP A 54 -8.66 -24.20 -36.22
C ASP A 54 -7.96 -25.53 -36.49
N GLU A 55 -8.68 -26.65 -36.44
CA GLU A 55 -8.16 -27.98 -36.81
C GLU A 55 -7.68 -28.02 -38.28
N CYS A 56 -8.48 -27.48 -39.21
CA CYS A 56 -8.07 -27.39 -40.61
C CYS A 56 -6.87 -26.47 -40.81
N ARG A 57 -6.78 -25.37 -40.05
CA ARG A 57 -5.63 -24.46 -40.07
C ARG A 57 -4.37 -25.15 -39.55
N ASP A 58 -4.47 -25.81 -38.40
CA ASP A 58 -3.32 -26.42 -37.72
C ASP A 58 -2.81 -27.66 -38.46
N THR A 59 -3.70 -28.35 -39.20
CA THR A 59 -3.29 -29.45 -40.09
C THR A 59 -2.63 -28.93 -41.37
N ALA A 60 -3.11 -27.80 -41.91
CA ALA A 60 -2.61 -27.25 -43.17
C ALA A 60 -1.35 -26.39 -43.01
N VAL A 61 -1.12 -25.80 -41.84
CA VAL A 61 -0.01 -24.87 -41.57
C VAL A 61 0.88 -25.43 -40.48
N SER A 62 2.14 -25.71 -40.83
CA SER A 62 3.18 -25.98 -39.85
C SER A 62 3.73 -24.66 -39.31
N PHE A 63 3.76 -24.50 -37.98
CA PHE A 63 4.37 -23.33 -37.33
C PHE A 63 5.81 -23.57 -36.89
N SER A 64 6.43 -24.66 -37.33
CA SER A 64 7.75 -25.09 -36.89
C SER A 64 8.82 -24.95 -37.98
N GLY A 65 10.00 -24.46 -37.58
CA GLY A 65 11.17 -24.41 -38.43
C GLY A 65 10.96 -23.59 -39.70
N ALA A 66 11.50 -24.09 -40.82
CA ALA A 66 11.42 -23.44 -42.12
C ALA A 66 10.00 -23.39 -42.71
N ASP A 67 9.08 -24.22 -42.21
CA ASP A 67 7.69 -24.25 -42.68
C ASP A 67 6.82 -23.18 -42.01
N ASN A 68 7.33 -22.50 -40.95
CA ASN A 68 6.60 -21.43 -40.31
C ASN A 68 6.42 -20.25 -41.30
N PRO A 69 5.18 -19.77 -41.54
CA PRO A 69 4.93 -18.66 -42.46
C PRO A 69 5.69 -17.36 -42.15
N ASN A 70 6.15 -17.20 -40.90
CA ASN A 70 6.94 -16.07 -40.43
C ASN A 70 8.44 -16.37 -40.32
N TYR A 71 8.91 -17.54 -40.77
CA TYR A 71 10.33 -17.89 -40.76
C TYR A 71 11.10 -17.06 -41.79
N SER A 72 12.15 -16.38 -41.33
CA SER A 72 13.13 -15.73 -42.19
C SER A 72 14.53 -16.21 -41.80
N ASP A 73 15.11 -17.14 -42.56
CA ASP A 73 16.49 -17.64 -42.36
C ASP A 73 17.58 -16.64 -42.79
N ALA A 74 17.18 -15.41 -43.09
CA ALA A 74 18.08 -14.40 -43.66
C ALA A 74 18.88 -13.74 -42.55
N LYS A 75 19.97 -14.37 -42.13
CA LYS A 75 21.03 -13.67 -41.41
C LYS A 75 21.60 -12.58 -42.32
N VAL A 76 21.75 -11.38 -41.77
CA VAL A 76 22.36 -10.24 -42.46
C VAL A 76 23.81 -10.13 -42.00
N GLU A 77 24.72 -9.91 -42.94
CA GLU A 77 26.14 -9.65 -42.67
C GLU A 77 26.38 -8.14 -42.52
N THR A 78 27.17 -7.76 -41.52
CA THR A 78 27.52 -6.36 -41.21
C THR A 78 28.89 -6.29 -40.55
N THR A 79 29.41 -5.08 -40.35
CA THR A 79 30.71 -4.80 -39.72
C THR A 79 30.50 -4.26 -38.32
N CYS A 80 31.31 -4.73 -37.35
CA CYS A 80 31.30 -4.24 -35.98
C CYS A 80 31.88 -2.83 -35.88
N ASP A 81 31.14 -1.89 -35.30
CA ASP A 81 31.57 -0.49 -35.13
C ASP A 81 32.78 -0.33 -34.19
N ASN A 82 33.03 -1.32 -33.31
CA ASN A 82 34.12 -1.26 -32.33
C ASN A 82 35.44 -1.85 -32.85
N CYS A 83 35.40 -3.05 -33.42
CA CYS A 83 36.62 -3.78 -33.84
C CYS A 83 36.78 -3.93 -35.36
N GLY A 84 35.78 -3.55 -36.16
CA GLY A 84 35.79 -3.71 -37.61
C GLY A 84 35.61 -5.16 -38.10
N ALA A 85 35.36 -6.12 -37.21
CA ALA A 85 35.13 -7.51 -37.61
C ALA A 85 33.76 -7.68 -38.29
N THR A 86 33.71 -8.49 -39.34
CA THR A 86 32.46 -8.88 -40.00
C THR A 86 31.73 -9.92 -39.15
N PHE A 87 30.43 -9.75 -38.97
CA PHE A 87 29.59 -10.71 -38.26
C PHE A 87 28.19 -10.81 -38.87
N THR A 88 27.48 -11.88 -38.54
CA THR A 88 26.10 -12.12 -38.99
C THR A 88 25.11 -12.03 -37.84
N TYR A 89 23.92 -11.52 -38.10
CA TYR A 89 22.85 -11.37 -37.11
C TYR A 89 21.47 -11.49 -37.76
N TYR A 90 20.44 -11.75 -36.96
CA TYR A 90 19.06 -11.66 -37.41
C TYR A 90 18.57 -10.22 -37.24
N SER A 91 18.17 -9.58 -38.34
CA SER A 91 17.63 -8.21 -38.31
C SER A 91 16.33 -8.08 -37.51
N SER A 92 15.62 -9.20 -37.31
CA SER A 92 14.46 -9.30 -36.44
C SER A 92 14.79 -9.28 -34.94
N GLU A 93 16.02 -9.63 -34.54
CA GLU A 93 16.43 -9.67 -33.13
C GLU A 93 16.98 -8.32 -32.65
N LYS A 94 17.88 -7.70 -33.42
CA LYS A 94 18.59 -6.48 -33.03
C LYS A 94 19.20 -5.77 -34.23
N GLU A 95 19.57 -4.50 -34.07
CA GLU A 95 20.46 -3.81 -35.01
C GLU A 95 21.89 -4.34 -34.90
N GLY A 96 22.51 -4.65 -36.04
CA GLY A 96 23.83 -5.27 -36.12
C GLY A 96 24.98 -4.27 -36.02
N CYS A 97 25.11 -3.57 -34.89
CA CYS A 97 26.18 -2.59 -34.68
C CYS A 97 27.46 -3.22 -34.09
N TYR A 98 27.33 -4.24 -33.24
CA TYR A 98 28.46 -4.83 -32.50
C TYR A 98 28.48 -6.35 -32.57
N CYS A 99 29.66 -6.94 -32.78
CA CYS A 99 29.87 -8.38 -32.74
C CYS A 99 29.73 -8.94 -31.32
N SER A 100 29.51 -10.27 -31.20
CA SER A 100 29.39 -10.96 -29.90
C SER A 100 30.54 -10.64 -28.97
N ASP A 101 31.77 -10.69 -29.49
CA ASP A 101 32.98 -10.58 -28.69
C ASP A 101 33.09 -9.17 -28.10
N CYS A 102 32.85 -8.11 -28.88
CA CYS A 102 32.88 -6.73 -28.37
C CYS A 102 31.73 -6.42 -27.40
N VAL A 103 30.59 -7.11 -27.53
CA VAL A 103 29.51 -7.01 -26.55
C VAL A 103 29.90 -7.68 -25.24
N GLU A 104 30.54 -8.84 -25.29
CA GLU A 104 31.00 -9.59 -24.11
C GLU A 104 32.18 -8.93 -23.40
N THR A 105 33.17 -8.42 -24.15
CA THR A 105 34.33 -7.73 -23.57
C THR A 105 33.96 -6.36 -22.98
N ALA A 106 32.79 -5.82 -23.34
CA ALA A 106 32.27 -4.56 -22.84
C ALA A 106 33.24 -3.38 -23.03
N GLU A 107 34.18 -3.45 -23.99
CA GLU A 107 35.22 -2.44 -24.19
C GLU A 107 34.67 -1.05 -24.54
N TRP A 108 33.47 -1.00 -25.11
CA TRP A 108 32.74 0.24 -25.43
C TRP A 108 32.06 0.88 -24.20
N ARG A 109 31.98 0.18 -23.07
CA ARG A 109 31.37 0.72 -21.84
C ARG A 109 32.39 1.56 -21.10
N HIS A 110 32.26 2.88 -21.18
CA HIS A 110 32.95 3.76 -20.23
C HIS A 110 32.56 3.38 -18.80
N THR A 111 33.54 2.94 -18.02
CA THR A 111 33.35 2.67 -16.61
C THR A 111 33.09 4.00 -15.92
N ARG A 112 31.86 4.19 -15.44
CA ARG A 112 31.55 5.36 -14.60
C ARG A 112 32.43 5.27 -13.37
N GLN A 113 33.18 6.32 -13.07
CA GLN A 113 33.96 6.41 -11.84
C GLN A 113 32.97 6.57 -10.68
N ILE A 114 32.63 5.48 -10.00
CA ILE A 114 31.59 5.44 -8.96
C ILE A 114 32.13 5.74 -7.56
N SER A 115 33.37 6.22 -7.44
CA SER A 115 34.03 6.48 -6.16
C SER A 115 34.70 7.85 -6.14
N GLY A 116 34.85 8.40 -4.93
CA GLY A 116 35.49 9.69 -4.71
C GLY A 116 34.72 10.89 -5.27
N ALA A 117 35.44 11.99 -5.46
CA ALA A 117 34.88 13.24 -5.95
C ALA A 117 34.41 13.18 -7.41
N ASP A 118 34.88 12.20 -8.18
CA ASP A 118 34.51 11.97 -9.58
C ASP A 118 33.21 11.17 -9.74
N ASN A 119 32.60 10.72 -8.64
CA ASN A 119 31.29 10.07 -8.67
C ASN A 119 30.20 11.08 -9.07
N PRO A 120 29.38 10.82 -10.12
CA PRO A 120 28.29 11.71 -10.52
C PRO A 120 27.27 12.03 -9.42
N ASN A 121 27.15 11.15 -8.41
CA ASN A 121 26.31 11.36 -7.24
C ASN A 121 27.04 12.01 -6.06
N TRP A 122 28.30 12.41 -6.23
CA TRP A 122 29.08 13.08 -5.19
C TRP A 122 28.51 14.48 -4.93
N ASN A 123 28.08 14.74 -3.70
CA ASN A 123 27.49 16.01 -3.28
C ASN A 123 28.32 16.68 -2.17
N GLY A 124 29.65 16.66 -2.34
CA GLY A 124 30.59 17.19 -1.35
C GLY A 124 30.90 16.20 -0.21
N GLY A 125 32.03 16.45 0.44
CA GLY A 125 32.52 15.63 1.55
C GLY A 125 31.82 15.93 2.88
N LYS A 126 32.48 15.59 3.98
CA LYS A 126 32.00 15.96 5.31
C LYS A 126 32.06 17.49 5.48
N LEU A 127 31.04 18.04 6.13
CA LEU A 127 31.01 19.42 6.59
C LEU A 127 31.21 19.44 8.11
N SER A 128 31.77 20.54 8.61
CA SER A 128 31.90 20.79 10.05
C SER A 128 30.63 21.44 10.59
N PHE A 129 30.11 20.89 11.68
CA PHE A 129 28.95 21.37 12.42
C PHE A 129 29.30 21.48 13.90
N ASP A 130 28.63 22.34 14.65
CA ASP A 130 28.85 22.43 16.09
C ASP A 130 27.81 21.63 16.87
N CYS A 131 28.25 20.95 17.93
CA CYS A 131 27.37 20.19 18.81
C CYS A 131 26.41 21.14 19.54
N SER A 132 25.11 20.88 19.47
CA SER A 132 24.06 21.69 20.09
C SER A 132 24.03 21.63 21.63
N VAL A 133 24.86 20.78 22.26
CA VAL A 133 24.94 20.64 23.72
C VAL A 133 26.27 21.15 24.28
N CYS A 134 27.39 20.76 23.67
CA CYS A 134 28.73 21.07 24.19
C CYS A 134 29.58 21.95 23.27
N GLU A 135 29.01 22.43 22.16
CA GLU A 135 29.63 23.35 21.18
C GLU A 135 30.89 22.80 20.49
N ARG A 136 31.24 21.52 20.69
CA ARG A 136 32.38 20.91 19.99
C ARG A 136 32.06 20.71 18.50
N SER A 137 32.99 21.10 17.64
CA SER A 137 32.89 20.86 16.20
C SER A 137 33.00 19.38 15.84
N VAL A 138 32.14 18.94 14.93
CA VAL A 138 32.02 17.56 14.43
C VAL A 138 31.85 17.53 12.92
N GLU A 139 32.50 16.57 12.28
CA GLU A 139 32.44 16.39 10.83
C GLU A 139 31.41 15.32 10.45
N ARG A 140 30.41 15.69 9.65
CA ARG A 140 29.32 14.80 9.20
C ARG A 140 28.98 15.03 7.73
N TYR A 141 28.41 14.04 7.07
CA TYR A 141 27.83 14.29 5.75
C TYR A 141 26.53 15.09 5.90
N PRO A 142 26.20 16.00 4.97
CA PRO A 142 24.93 16.73 4.99
C PRO A 142 23.70 15.79 5.11
N SER A 143 23.75 14.61 4.49
CA SER A 143 22.71 13.59 4.58
C SER A 143 22.55 12.96 5.96
N ASP A 144 23.56 13.01 6.82
CA ASP A 144 23.51 12.49 8.19
C ASP A 144 22.83 13.49 9.14
N VAL A 145 22.72 14.75 8.74
CA VAL A 145 22.07 15.83 9.50
C VAL A 145 20.61 15.93 9.05
N THR A 146 19.79 15.00 9.55
CA THR A 146 18.37 14.89 9.19
C THR A 146 17.43 15.71 10.08
N GLY A 147 17.95 16.33 11.14
CA GLY A 147 17.19 17.15 12.09
C GLY A 147 17.90 18.45 12.45
N GLU A 148 17.21 19.31 13.20
CA GLU A 148 17.70 20.64 13.61
C GLU A 148 18.84 20.60 14.65
N VAL A 149 19.12 19.43 15.24
CA VAL A 149 20.06 19.28 16.35
C VAL A 149 21.21 18.36 15.93
N VAL A 150 22.43 18.84 16.11
CA VAL A 150 23.66 18.09 15.82
C VAL A 150 24.35 17.73 17.12
N LEU A 151 24.68 16.45 17.33
CA LEU A 151 25.20 15.95 18.60
C LEU A 151 26.50 15.17 18.40
N CYS A 152 27.52 15.46 19.23
CA CYS A 152 28.85 14.88 19.04
C CYS A 152 29.02 13.47 19.59
N SER A 153 28.24 13.09 20.60
CA SER A 153 28.39 11.82 21.32
C SER A 153 27.07 11.31 21.85
N ARG A 154 27.06 10.05 22.29
CA ARG A 154 25.93 9.43 22.99
C ARG A 154 25.57 10.18 24.28
N ASP A 155 26.57 10.75 24.95
CA ASP A 155 26.37 11.50 26.19
C ASP A 155 25.60 12.81 25.92
N CYS A 156 26.04 13.59 24.93
CA CYS A 156 25.30 14.79 24.52
C CYS A 156 23.90 14.44 23.98
N HIS A 157 23.74 13.28 23.35
CA HIS A 157 22.42 12.80 22.94
C HIS A 157 21.52 12.43 24.12
N ALA A 158 22.06 11.81 25.17
CA ALA A 158 21.30 11.52 26.39
C ALA A 158 20.93 12.80 27.15
N GLU A 159 21.82 13.77 27.20
CA GLU A 159 21.59 15.09 27.81
C GLU A 159 20.51 15.87 27.05
N TRP A 160 20.66 16.00 25.73
CA TRP A 160 19.65 16.62 24.88
C TRP A 160 18.29 15.92 24.98
N LEU A 161 18.25 14.58 24.99
CA LEU A 161 16.99 13.85 25.19
C LEU A 161 16.40 14.11 26.58
N SER A 162 17.22 14.20 27.62
CA SER A 162 16.73 14.45 28.98
C SER A 162 16.09 15.84 29.09
N GLU A 163 16.64 16.84 28.41
CA GLU A 163 16.05 18.19 28.36
C GLU A 163 14.85 18.25 27.41
N ALA A 164 14.98 17.77 26.17
CA ALA A 164 13.94 17.86 25.15
C ALA A 164 12.73 16.94 25.43
N PHE A 165 12.89 15.83 26.16
CA PHE A 165 11.82 14.88 26.48
C PHE A 165 11.33 14.97 27.92
N THR A 166 11.57 16.09 28.61
CA THR A 166 10.96 16.39 29.91
C THR A 166 9.91 17.50 29.81
N GLY A 167 8.83 17.36 30.60
CA GLY A 167 7.73 18.33 30.67
C GLY A 167 7.11 18.68 29.30
N ASP A 168 6.78 19.95 29.13
CA ASP A 168 7.20 20.76 27.98
C ASP A 168 7.33 20.14 26.59
N GLY A 169 8.55 19.65 26.37
CA GLY A 169 9.12 19.41 25.04
C GLY A 169 8.85 18.02 24.49
N HIS A 170 8.26 17.12 25.28
CA HIS A 170 8.09 15.75 24.82
C HIS A 170 7.04 15.68 23.68
N PRO A 171 7.33 15.11 22.49
CA PRO A 171 6.45 15.19 21.32
C PRO A 171 5.06 14.53 21.51
N ASN A 172 4.96 13.51 22.38
CA ASN A 172 3.68 12.92 22.79
C ASN A 172 3.00 13.61 24.00
N TRP A 173 3.59 14.66 24.55
CA TRP A 173 3.05 15.38 25.69
C TRP A 173 1.92 16.30 25.25
N ARG A 174 0.72 16.06 25.80
CA ARG A 174 -0.49 16.84 25.52
C ARG A 174 -0.89 17.73 26.71
N GLY A 175 0.10 18.15 27.51
CA GLY A 175 -0.06 18.98 28.72
C GLY A 175 0.26 18.25 30.02
N GLY A 176 0.83 19.00 30.97
CA GLY A 176 1.49 18.59 32.21
C GLY A 176 0.64 17.84 33.22
N GLY A 177 1.33 17.17 34.15
CA GLY A 177 0.69 16.57 35.32
C GLY A 177 -0.20 17.61 36.02
N VAL A 178 -1.47 17.28 36.17
CA VAL A 178 -2.40 18.07 36.97
C VAL A 178 -1.88 17.97 38.40
N GLY A 179 -1.26 19.04 38.93
CA GLY A 179 -0.43 19.09 40.15
C GLY A 179 -0.77 18.09 41.27
N GLU A 180 -1.16 18.56 42.45
CA GLU A 180 -1.79 17.66 43.42
C GLU A 180 -3.21 17.39 42.94
N TYR A 181 -3.61 16.11 42.82
CA TYR A 181 -4.97 15.68 42.44
C TYR A 181 -6.07 16.18 43.40
N GLY A 182 -5.70 16.93 44.44
CA GLY A 182 -6.63 17.50 45.39
C GLY A 182 -7.25 16.46 46.32
N PRO A 183 -8.07 16.92 47.27
CA PRO A 183 -8.71 16.05 48.26
C PRO A 183 -9.72 15.11 47.59
N GLY A 184 -9.80 13.87 48.09
CA GLY A 184 -10.82 12.89 47.69
C GLY A 184 -10.35 11.80 46.74
N TRP A 185 -9.22 11.98 46.04
CA TRP A 185 -8.70 10.96 45.11
C TRP A 185 -8.43 9.62 45.78
N ARG A 186 -7.76 9.62 46.94
CA ARG A 186 -7.40 8.39 47.68
C ARG A 186 -8.63 7.52 47.97
N ALA A 187 -9.73 8.14 48.43
CA ALA A 187 -10.97 7.42 48.76
C ALA A 187 -11.66 6.86 47.51
N VAL A 188 -11.65 7.60 46.40
CA VAL A 188 -12.25 7.15 45.13
C VAL A 188 -11.42 6.03 44.51
N ARG A 189 -10.09 6.12 44.59
CA ARG A 189 -9.16 5.09 44.14
C ARG A 189 -9.40 3.77 44.86
N GLU A 190 -9.50 3.80 46.19
CA GLU A 190 -9.76 2.61 47.01
C GLU A 190 -11.11 1.96 46.63
N ARG A 191 -12.17 2.76 46.56
CA ARG A 191 -13.50 2.29 46.14
C ARG A 191 -13.54 1.73 44.71
N ALA A 192 -12.72 2.26 43.80
CA ALA A 192 -12.64 1.74 42.43
C ALA A 192 -11.97 0.37 42.40
N LEU A 193 -10.89 0.18 43.16
CA LEU A 193 -10.22 -1.11 43.31
C LEU A 193 -11.13 -2.16 43.95
N GLU A 194 -11.85 -1.80 45.01
CA GLU A 194 -12.84 -2.67 45.65
C GLU A 194 -13.97 -3.06 44.69
N ARG A 195 -14.49 -2.10 43.90
CA ARG A 195 -15.55 -2.36 42.91
C ARG A 195 -15.09 -3.33 41.83
N ASP A 196 -13.85 -3.17 41.38
CA ASP A 196 -13.28 -3.93 40.26
C ASP A 196 -12.59 -5.22 40.72
N ASP A 197 -12.79 -5.63 41.98
CA ASP A 197 -12.22 -6.84 42.59
C ASP A 197 -10.69 -6.92 42.46
N HIS A 198 -10.02 -5.76 42.59
CA HIS A 198 -8.58 -5.62 42.36
C HIS A 198 -8.08 -6.16 41.01
N ALA A 199 -8.97 -6.29 40.02
CA ALA A 199 -8.68 -6.85 38.71
C ALA A 199 -8.86 -5.81 37.59
N CYS A 200 -8.16 -6.05 36.48
CA CYS A 200 -8.34 -5.27 35.28
C CYS A 200 -9.73 -5.49 34.68
N VAL A 201 -10.57 -4.46 34.58
CA VAL A 201 -11.92 -4.61 34.00
C VAL A 201 -11.92 -5.00 32.52
N LEU A 202 -10.80 -4.83 31.81
CA LEU A 202 -10.68 -5.19 30.40
C LEU A 202 -10.24 -6.64 30.16
N CYS A 203 -9.24 -7.14 30.90
CA CYS A 203 -8.65 -8.46 30.65
C CYS A 203 -8.77 -9.43 31.82
N GLY A 204 -9.26 -8.99 32.99
CA GLY A 204 -9.43 -9.83 34.17
C GLY A 204 -8.15 -10.11 34.97
N THR A 205 -6.99 -9.64 34.52
CA THR A 205 -5.72 -9.80 35.26
C THR A 205 -5.83 -9.17 36.65
N ALA A 206 -5.68 -10.00 37.69
CA ALA A 206 -5.76 -9.62 39.09
C ALA A 206 -4.43 -9.07 39.63
N ASP A 207 -4.47 -8.48 40.81
CA ASP A 207 -3.33 -7.82 41.45
C ASP A 207 -2.21 -8.78 41.85
N ASP A 208 -2.56 -10.01 42.20
CA ASP A 208 -1.64 -11.12 42.45
C ASP A 208 -0.76 -11.45 41.23
N GLU A 209 -1.37 -11.53 40.04
CA GLU A 209 -0.67 -11.75 38.77
C GLU A 209 0.19 -10.54 38.37
N LEU A 210 -0.24 -9.32 38.72
CA LEU A 210 0.52 -8.10 38.48
C LEU A 210 1.66 -7.85 39.49
N GLY A 211 1.63 -8.52 40.65
CA GLY A 211 2.48 -8.23 41.80
C GLY A 211 2.24 -6.83 42.39
N ARG A 212 1.13 -6.19 42.03
CA ARG A 212 0.72 -4.84 42.46
C ARG A 212 -0.75 -4.61 42.15
N ASN A 213 -1.37 -3.65 42.84
CA ASN A 213 -2.70 -3.19 42.46
C ASN A 213 -2.75 -2.67 41.00
N PRO A 214 -3.83 -2.94 40.25
CA PRO A 214 -4.04 -2.32 38.95
C PRO A 214 -4.09 -0.77 39.06
N ASP A 215 -3.74 -0.12 37.95
CA ASP A 215 -3.74 1.33 37.87
C ASP A 215 -5.18 1.84 37.70
N VAL A 216 -5.58 2.87 38.45
CA VAL A 216 -6.93 3.46 38.34
C VAL A 216 -6.92 4.57 37.30
N HIS A 217 -7.64 4.34 36.20
CA HIS A 217 -7.74 5.20 35.03
C HIS A 217 -8.97 6.10 35.09
N HIS A 218 -8.82 7.40 34.80
CA HIS A 218 -9.95 8.30 34.55
C HIS A 218 -10.51 8.15 33.13
N ILE A 219 -11.78 7.75 33.00
CA ILE A 219 -12.49 7.61 31.72
C ILE A 219 -12.60 8.95 30.98
N VAL A 220 -12.93 10.01 31.71
CA VAL A 220 -12.83 11.41 31.27
C VAL A 220 -11.59 12.02 31.95
N PRO A 221 -10.55 12.40 31.21
CA PRO A 221 -9.28 12.87 31.77
C PRO A 221 -9.42 14.10 32.67
N VAL A 222 -8.71 14.11 33.78
CA VAL A 222 -8.70 15.21 34.79
C VAL A 222 -8.41 16.56 34.15
N ARG A 223 -7.52 16.63 33.17
CA ARG A 223 -7.18 17.87 32.43
C ARG A 223 -8.39 18.57 31.80
N LEU A 224 -9.44 17.83 31.43
CA LEU A 224 -10.66 18.44 30.88
C LEU A 224 -11.45 19.17 31.96
N PHE A 225 -11.44 18.67 33.20
CA PHE A 225 -12.07 19.33 34.34
C PHE A 225 -11.28 20.57 34.75
N ALA A 226 -9.94 20.47 34.76
CA ALA A 226 -9.07 21.62 35.07
C ALA A 226 -9.17 22.76 34.03
N ALA A 227 -9.47 22.44 32.77
CA ALA A 227 -9.58 23.42 31.69
C ALA A 227 -10.95 24.11 31.59
N MET A 228 -11.99 23.61 32.29
CA MET A 228 -13.34 24.17 32.24
C MET A 228 -13.58 25.11 33.43
N PRO A 229 -13.93 26.40 33.22
CA PRO A 229 -14.14 27.35 34.32
C PRO A 229 -15.24 26.96 35.31
N ALA A 230 -16.19 26.13 34.87
CA ALA A 230 -17.32 25.67 35.68
C ALA A 230 -17.03 24.41 36.51
N LEU A 231 -15.85 23.81 36.38
CA LEU A 231 -15.49 22.54 37.03
C LEU A 231 -14.21 22.67 37.84
N ALA A 232 -14.13 21.92 38.94
CA ALA A 232 -12.93 21.76 39.75
C ALA A 232 -12.27 20.40 39.48
N VAL A 233 -10.96 20.29 39.74
CA VAL A 233 -10.20 19.02 39.61
C VAL A 233 -10.84 17.87 40.39
N ARG A 234 -11.37 18.16 41.59
CA ARG A 234 -12.09 17.19 42.44
C ARG A 234 -13.30 16.55 41.74
N ASP A 235 -13.92 17.26 40.80
CA ASP A 235 -15.11 16.77 40.09
C ASP A 235 -14.75 15.67 39.08
N ALA A 236 -13.46 15.48 38.78
CA ALA A 236 -12.98 14.34 38.01
C ALA A 236 -12.95 13.05 38.84
N HIS A 237 -12.90 13.15 40.18
CA HIS A 237 -12.77 12.02 41.11
C HIS A 237 -14.14 11.47 41.51
N THR A 238 -14.84 10.87 40.56
CA THR A 238 -16.09 10.18 40.81
C THR A 238 -15.98 8.72 40.40
N LEU A 239 -16.71 7.83 41.10
CA LEU A 239 -16.61 6.39 40.87
C LEU A 239 -17.05 5.99 39.45
N ASP A 240 -17.99 6.73 38.85
CA ASP A 240 -18.46 6.56 37.48
C ASP A 240 -17.49 7.10 36.41
N ASN A 241 -16.44 7.81 36.83
CA ASN A 241 -15.41 8.34 35.96
C ASN A 241 -14.07 7.59 36.08
N VAL A 242 -14.00 6.50 36.86
CA VAL A 242 -12.74 5.77 37.07
C VAL A 242 -12.89 4.25 36.94
N VAL A 243 -11.84 3.58 36.46
CA VAL A 243 -11.77 2.11 36.27
C VAL A 243 -10.38 1.55 36.56
N SER A 244 -10.30 0.32 37.06
CA SER A 244 -9.05 -0.37 37.37
C SER A 244 -8.53 -1.15 36.15
N LEU A 245 -7.29 -0.88 35.74
CA LEU A 245 -6.66 -1.44 34.53
C LEU A 245 -5.24 -1.93 34.80
N CYS A 246 -4.87 -3.06 34.19
CA CYS A 246 -3.46 -3.46 34.14
C CYS A 246 -2.62 -2.49 33.29
N PRO A 247 -1.28 -2.45 33.44
CA PRO A 247 -0.44 -1.46 32.74
C PRO A 247 -0.58 -1.46 31.22
N GLY A 248 -0.77 -2.64 30.62
CA GLY A 248 -0.97 -2.78 29.18
C GLY A 248 -2.33 -2.25 28.71
N CYS A 249 -3.40 -2.54 29.45
CA CYS A 249 -4.73 -2.03 29.15
C CYS A 249 -4.85 -0.53 29.46
N HIS A 250 -4.19 -0.06 30.51
CA HIS A 250 -4.09 1.36 30.88
C HIS A 250 -3.52 2.18 29.73
N ARG A 251 -2.35 1.76 29.21
CA ARG A 251 -1.72 2.40 28.05
C ARG A 251 -2.64 2.43 26.83
N ARG A 252 -3.34 1.33 26.53
CA ARG A 252 -4.28 1.28 25.41
C ARG A 252 -5.43 2.29 25.58
N ALA A 253 -5.95 2.44 26.79
CA ALA A 253 -7.00 3.40 27.11
C ALA A 253 -6.50 4.85 26.98
N GLU A 254 -5.29 5.16 27.47
CA GLU A 254 -4.68 6.50 27.33
C GLU A 254 -4.54 6.94 25.87
N PHE A 255 -4.16 6.01 24.99
CA PHE A 255 -4.04 6.28 23.54
C PHE A 255 -5.36 6.16 22.77
N GLY A 256 -6.50 6.05 23.45
CA GLY A 256 -7.83 6.01 22.82
C GLY A 256 -8.11 4.73 22.01
N ARG A 257 -7.34 3.66 22.22
CA ARG A 257 -7.56 2.34 21.59
C ARG A 257 -8.69 1.56 22.25
N VAL A 258 -9.26 2.09 23.33
CA VAL A 258 -10.45 1.57 24.01
C VAL A 258 -11.43 2.74 24.18
N SER A 259 -12.69 2.52 23.81
CA SER A 259 -13.70 3.58 23.90
C SER A 259 -14.12 3.83 25.36
N ARG A 260 -14.53 5.06 25.68
CA ARG A 260 -15.10 5.39 27.01
C ARG A 260 -16.36 4.58 27.32
N ALA A 261 -17.16 4.29 26.29
CA ALA A 261 -18.37 3.49 26.41
C ALA A 261 -18.04 2.05 26.84
N GLU A 262 -16.99 1.48 26.25
CA GLU A 262 -16.50 0.13 26.59
C GLU A 262 -16.01 0.07 28.04
N LEU A 263 -15.20 1.04 28.47
CA LEU A 263 -14.70 1.08 29.85
C LEU A 263 -15.84 1.15 30.87
N ARG A 264 -16.87 1.96 30.60
CA ARG A 264 -18.06 2.06 31.46
C ARG A 264 -18.84 0.76 31.51
N TRP A 265 -19.06 0.13 30.35
CA TRP A 265 -19.79 -1.13 30.27
C TRP A 265 -19.10 -2.24 31.06
N ARG A 266 -17.78 -2.41 30.88
CA ARG A 266 -17.02 -3.46 31.58
C ARG A 266 -16.90 -3.25 33.08
N ALA A 267 -16.83 -2.00 33.53
CA ALA A 267 -16.81 -1.67 34.95
C ALA A 267 -18.21 -1.65 35.60
N GLY A 268 -19.27 -2.05 34.88
CA GLY A 268 -20.63 -2.03 35.39
C GLY A 268 -21.18 -0.62 35.71
N ILE A 269 -20.56 0.43 35.14
CA ILE A 269 -20.96 1.82 35.35
C ILE A 269 -22.17 2.09 34.46
N ARG A 270 -23.35 2.17 35.08
CA ARG A 270 -24.60 2.49 34.37
C ARG A 270 -24.47 3.84 33.67
N ARG A 271 -24.94 3.93 32.43
CA ARG A 271 -25.14 5.23 31.78
C ARG A 271 -26.13 6.01 32.63
N LEU A 272 -25.79 7.24 33.00
CA LEU A 272 -26.80 8.22 33.33
C LEU A 272 -27.54 8.49 32.02
N ASP A 273 -28.60 7.73 31.76
CA ASP A 273 -29.57 8.11 30.74
C ASP A 273 -30.08 9.48 31.17
N THR A 274 -29.73 10.51 30.41
CA THR A 274 -30.36 11.81 30.55
C THR A 274 -31.85 11.54 30.34
N PRO A 275 -32.75 11.79 31.31
CA PRO A 275 -34.16 11.57 31.09
C PRO A 275 -34.55 12.41 29.88
N ALA A 276 -34.99 11.73 28.81
CA ALA A 276 -35.50 12.38 27.62
C ALA A 276 -36.51 13.44 28.07
N ALA A 277 -36.26 14.68 27.68
CA ALA A 277 -37.14 15.80 27.98
C ALA A 277 -38.57 15.36 27.67
N ARG A 278 -39.41 15.27 28.69
CA ARG A 278 -40.85 15.08 28.53
C ARG A 278 -41.39 16.32 27.83
N GLY A 279 -41.42 16.27 26.50
CA GLY A 279 -42.34 17.08 25.73
C GLY A 279 -43.75 16.57 26.04
N ALA A 280 -44.48 17.31 26.85
CA ALA A 280 -45.91 17.16 26.99
C ALA A 280 -46.53 18.56 27.00
N SER A 281 -47.14 18.84 25.87
CA SER A 281 -47.93 20.01 25.51
C SER A 281 -48.96 20.42 26.56
N ALA A 282 -49.13 21.73 26.71
CA ALA A 282 -50.41 22.42 26.86
C ALA A 282 -50.30 23.78 26.19
#